data_AF-A0A7W9DSF0-F1
#
_entry.id   AF-A0A7W9DSF0-F1
#
_cell.length_a   1.000
_cell.length_b   1.000
_cell.length_c   1.000
_cell.angle_alpha   90.00
_cell.angle_beta   90.00
_cell.angle_gamma   90.00
#
_symmetry.space_group_name_H-M   'P 1'
#
loop_
_entity.id
_entity.type
_entity.pdbx_description
1 polymer ?
#
loop_
_entity_poly.entity_id
_entity_poly.type
_entity_poly.pdbx_seq_one_letter_code
_entity_poly.pdbx_strand_id
1 'polypeptide(L)'
;MSRDPLAAVTSHATPQTRRIPGRADQVRNAADGYVFAKDLWTRLEDFLILGTTGGTYYVGEGRLTADNAGVLFQAIAEDGPRVVRALTDISTARPPRAPKNRPALFALAAAYAKGDADTRQAAKLALPKVARTTDHLAAFFGYYKNLGGKATGRGTAPVVGRSLRTALGSWFLEGGADDVAFRVCKARQRRTPQGEAFDVRDVLRIAHPVADTEQRKALFGWIAGNVTDDEARDELPAVDRFLTAKAVTSAEQAVRVVTEARVPWEFLPDAMLREPGVWDALVDTVGMTALIRNLARMTRIGTLKPMGDATRRAVARLTDADAVRRARIHPMDAWLAMRVYASGRSRPNPRADAHTWKPVPAVLDALEQTYELAFGTVEPSGKRLLVAVDSSGSMSGRWGGGQIVVGGSVIASAYEAGCAMAVMLARIENGNVHVIEVDTRVHTSKITPRTNLREIARWEPSGGGTDLSLPFSWALDEHLEVDGVVLFTDNETWAGRAHASQALTAYRHSVSAAARVIVASMTATGHSIGDPRDDGVLNIAGLDASLPLVVNGFIRA
;
A
#
# COMPACT_ATOMS: atom_id res chain seq x y z
N MET A 1 -48.56 -3.51 22.03
CA MET A 1 -48.21 -2.97 23.36
C MET A 1 -47.25 -1.82 23.15
N SER A 2 -47.57 -0.61 23.61
CA SER A 2 -46.58 0.48 23.66
C SER A 2 -45.50 0.08 24.65
N ARG A 3 -44.24 0.07 24.22
CA ARG A 3 -43.11 -0.13 25.14
C ARG A 3 -43.07 1.05 26.10
N ASP A 4 -43.00 0.78 27.41
CA ASP A 4 -42.70 1.78 28.42
C ASP A 4 -41.35 2.46 28.09
N PRO A 5 -41.32 3.78 27.82
CA PRO A 5 -40.09 4.50 27.49
C PRO A 5 -39.03 4.44 28.61
N LEU A 6 -39.42 4.27 29.87
CA LEU A 6 -38.49 4.17 31.00
C LEU A 6 -37.68 2.86 30.97
N ALA A 7 -38.25 1.77 30.43
CA ALA A 7 -37.55 0.50 30.26
C ALA A 7 -36.40 0.58 29.23
N ALA A 8 -36.30 1.67 28.45
CA ALA A 8 -35.18 1.92 27.55
C ALA A 8 -33.97 2.59 28.25
N VAL A 9 -34.12 2.99 29.52
CA VAL A 9 -33.03 3.56 30.34
C VAL A 9 -32.32 2.43 31.06
N THR A 10 -31.05 2.19 30.73
CA THR A 10 -30.20 1.16 31.34
C THR A 10 -28.82 1.72 31.65
N SER A 11 -28.25 1.30 32.79
CA SER A 11 -26.87 1.59 33.17
C SER A 11 -25.88 0.52 32.71
N HIS A 12 -26.37 -0.62 32.20
CA HIS A 12 -25.53 -1.78 31.87
C HIS A 12 -25.01 -1.75 30.43
N ALA A 13 -25.80 -1.23 29.49
CA ALA A 13 -25.45 -1.19 28.07
C ALA A 13 -25.91 0.13 27.46
N THR A 14 -25.02 0.83 26.76
CA THR A 14 -25.38 2.07 26.06
C THR A 14 -25.53 1.77 24.57
N PRO A 15 -26.65 2.15 23.93
CA PRO A 15 -26.77 2.03 22.48
C PRO A 15 -25.68 2.82 21.76
N GLN A 16 -25.19 2.31 20.63
CA GLN A 16 -24.10 2.97 19.88
C GLN A 16 -24.48 4.36 19.38
N THR A 17 -25.77 4.66 19.24
CA THR A 17 -26.29 6.00 18.91
C THR A 17 -26.20 7.01 20.05
N ARG A 18 -25.73 6.60 21.24
CA ARG A 18 -25.50 7.45 22.42
C ARG A 18 -24.08 7.27 22.95
N ARG A 19 -23.52 8.34 23.53
CA ARG A 19 -22.25 8.26 24.26
C ARG A 19 -22.40 7.42 25.51
N ILE A 20 -21.42 6.56 25.79
CA ILE A 20 -21.26 5.90 27.08
C ILE A 20 -21.16 7.01 28.16
N PRO A 21 -21.98 6.96 29.21
CA PRO A 21 -21.90 7.93 30.31
C PRO A 21 -20.47 8.03 30.86
N GLY A 22 -19.97 9.27 31.02
CA GLY A 22 -18.61 9.53 31.52
C GLY A 22 -17.49 9.45 30.47
N ARG A 23 -17.78 9.04 29.23
CA ARG A 23 -16.80 8.95 28.12
C ARG A 23 -16.85 10.16 27.20
N ALA A 24 -16.33 11.28 27.69
CA ALA A 24 -16.23 12.53 26.93
C ALA A 24 -15.29 12.44 25.70
N ASP A 25 -14.41 11.43 25.70
CA ASP A 25 -13.50 11.06 24.61
C ASP A 25 -14.20 10.35 23.43
N GLN A 26 -15.49 10.02 23.55
CA GLN A 26 -16.27 9.50 22.43
C GLN A 26 -16.71 10.59 21.44
N VAL A 27 -16.45 10.33 20.18
CA VAL A 27 -16.81 11.16 19.03
C VAL A 27 -17.81 10.43 18.14
N ARG A 28 -18.52 11.19 17.31
CA ARG A 28 -19.51 10.64 16.39
C ARG A 28 -18.81 10.27 15.06
N ASN A 29 -18.99 9.04 14.59
CA ASN A 29 -18.51 8.61 13.27
C ASN A 29 -19.43 9.12 12.15
N ALA A 30 -19.10 8.79 10.90
CA ALA A 30 -19.87 9.24 9.74
C ALA A 30 -21.24 8.54 9.59
N ALA A 31 -21.47 7.43 10.30
CA ALA A 31 -22.74 6.71 10.37
C ALA A 31 -23.59 7.09 11.60
N ASP A 32 -23.26 8.21 12.27
CA ASP A 32 -23.93 8.74 13.47
C ASP A 32 -23.83 7.89 14.75
N GLY A 33 -23.01 6.84 14.76
CA GLY A 33 -22.63 6.09 15.95
C GLY A 33 -21.50 6.74 16.74
N TYR A 34 -21.43 6.47 18.05
CA TYR A 34 -20.36 6.94 18.92
C TYR A 34 -19.24 5.92 19.02
N VAL A 35 -18.02 6.40 18.76
CA VAL A 35 -16.76 5.64 18.72
C VAL A 35 -15.65 6.46 19.38
N PHE A 36 -14.42 5.96 19.41
CA PHE A 36 -13.27 6.69 19.94
C PHE A 36 -12.46 7.35 18.82
N ALA A 37 -11.97 8.57 19.08
CA ALA A 37 -11.00 9.19 18.20
C ALA A 37 -9.66 8.48 18.34
N LYS A 38 -9.04 8.12 17.20
CA LYS A 38 -7.64 7.68 17.22
C LYS A 38 -6.75 8.87 17.57
N ASP A 39 -5.64 8.61 18.25
CA ASP A 39 -4.64 9.64 18.52
C ASP A 39 -3.99 10.12 17.21
N LEU A 40 -3.31 11.27 17.29
CA LEU A 40 -2.70 11.93 16.15
C LEU A 40 -1.73 11.02 15.37
N TRP A 41 -0.94 10.23 16.08
CA TRP A 41 0.12 9.41 15.49
C TRP A 41 -0.45 8.16 14.82
N THR A 42 -1.45 7.52 15.43
CA THR A 42 -2.17 6.41 14.79
C THR A 42 -2.92 6.89 13.53
N ARG A 43 -3.52 8.08 13.55
CA ARG A 43 -4.17 8.67 12.35
C ARG A 43 -3.16 8.99 11.25
N LEU A 44 -1.97 9.48 11.60
CA LEU A 44 -0.89 9.71 10.65
C LEU A 44 -0.44 8.38 10.02
N GLU A 45 -0.30 7.33 10.81
CA GLU A 45 0.09 6.00 10.34
C GLU A 45 -0.96 5.39 9.39
N ASP A 46 -2.25 5.48 9.72
CA ASP A 46 -3.35 5.11 8.82
C ASP A 46 -3.23 5.84 7.48
N PHE A 47 -3.01 7.16 7.49
CA PHE A 47 -2.82 7.95 6.28
C PHE A 47 -1.61 7.48 5.45
N LEU A 48 -0.48 7.21 6.10
CA LEU A 48 0.75 6.80 5.43
C LEU A 48 0.63 5.41 4.79
N ILE A 49 -0.16 4.51 5.36
CA ILE A 49 -0.36 3.13 4.88
C ILE A 49 -1.54 3.05 3.90
N LEU A 50 -2.72 3.50 4.29
CA LEU A 50 -3.96 3.34 3.52
C LEU A 50 -4.10 4.39 2.42
N GLY A 51 -3.59 5.61 2.67
CA GLY A 51 -3.84 6.77 1.80
C GLY A 51 -5.31 7.20 1.81
N THR A 52 -5.68 8.04 0.83
CA THR A 52 -7.02 8.65 0.75
C THR A 52 -7.71 8.43 -0.60
N THR A 53 -7.03 7.77 -1.55
CA THR A 53 -7.54 7.58 -2.92
C THR A 53 -8.77 6.68 -2.93
N GLY A 54 -9.82 7.09 -3.65
CA GLY A 54 -11.11 6.40 -3.69
C GLY A 54 -12.10 6.87 -2.61
N GLY A 55 -11.65 7.61 -1.59
CA GLY A 55 -12.50 7.99 -0.46
C GLY A 55 -12.90 6.80 0.42
N THR A 56 -14.02 6.93 1.12
CA THR A 56 -14.69 5.89 1.92
C THR A 56 -16.18 5.85 1.57
N TYR A 57 -16.94 4.95 2.18
CA TYR A 57 -18.38 4.87 1.93
C TYR A 57 -19.15 6.14 2.29
N TYR A 58 -18.83 6.77 3.42
CA TYR A 58 -19.53 7.98 3.88
C TYR A 58 -18.80 9.28 3.54
N VAL A 59 -17.50 9.22 3.21
CA VAL A 59 -16.66 10.41 2.97
C VAL A 59 -15.98 10.33 1.61
N GLY A 60 -16.30 11.25 0.71
CA GLY A 60 -15.66 11.34 -0.61
C GLY A 60 -14.16 11.69 -0.56
N GLU A 61 -13.42 11.29 -1.60
CA GLU A 61 -11.95 11.42 -1.70
C GLU A 61 -11.41 12.81 -1.36
N GLY A 62 -12.06 13.87 -1.84
CA GLY A 62 -11.63 15.25 -1.59
C GLY A 62 -11.65 15.63 -0.11
N ARG A 63 -12.75 15.30 0.59
CA ARG A 63 -12.89 15.56 2.03
C ARG A 63 -11.93 14.70 2.85
N LEU A 64 -11.87 13.40 2.56
CA LEU A 64 -10.95 12.47 3.24
C LEU A 64 -9.48 12.91 3.10
N THR A 65 -9.11 13.42 1.93
CA THR A 65 -7.78 13.95 1.66
C THR A 65 -7.51 15.23 2.46
N ALA A 66 -8.49 16.14 2.55
CA ALA A 66 -8.35 17.36 3.34
C ALA A 66 -8.18 17.05 4.83
N ASP A 67 -9.00 16.14 5.38
CA ASP A 67 -8.96 15.75 6.78
C ASP A 67 -7.61 15.11 7.15
N ASN A 68 -7.11 14.18 6.33
CA ASN A 68 -5.83 13.52 6.57
C ASN A 68 -4.62 14.43 6.31
N ALA A 69 -4.71 15.39 5.39
CA ALA A 69 -3.70 16.45 5.26
C ALA A 69 -3.65 17.34 6.51
N GLY A 70 -4.81 17.62 7.11
CA GLY A 70 -4.90 18.31 8.41
C GLY A 70 -4.18 17.56 9.53
N VAL A 71 -4.41 16.25 9.65
CA VAL A 71 -3.69 15.35 10.59
C VAL A 71 -2.18 15.46 10.40
N LEU A 72 -1.71 15.35 9.16
CA LEU A 72 -0.29 15.46 8.85
C LEU A 72 0.28 16.83 9.25
N PHE A 73 -0.42 17.93 8.96
CA PHE A 73 0.05 19.27 9.31
C PHE A 73 0.08 19.49 10.82
N GLN A 74 -0.90 18.96 11.54
CA GLN A 74 -0.91 18.96 13.00
C GLN A 74 0.28 18.16 13.55
N ALA A 75 0.55 16.96 13.02
CA ALA A 75 1.69 16.13 13.44
C ALA A 75 3.04 16.79 13.14
N ILE A 76 3.16 17.51 12.02
CA ILE A 76 4.37 18.30 11.70
C ILE A 76 4.57 19.43 12.70
N ALA A 77 3.49 20.10 13.12
CA ALA A 77 3.55 21.16 14.11
C ALA A 77 3.87 20.65 15.52
N GLU A 78 3.46 19.42 15.85
CA GLU A 78 3.73 18.77 17.13
C GLU A 78 5.16 18.21 17.21
N ASP A 79 5.58 17.39 16.25
CA ASP A 79 6.94 16.81 16.17
C ASP A 79 7.27 16.41 14.71
N GLY A 80 7.66 17.39 13.90
CA GLY A 80 8.04 17.17 12.52
C GLY A 80 9.18 16.16 12.31
N PRO A 81 10.26 16.11 13.12
CA PRO A 81 11.26 15.05 13.04
C PRO A 81 10.67 13.64 13.25
N ARG A 82 9.70 13.46 14.16
CA ARG A 82 8.98 12.18 14.33
C ARG A 82 8.14 11.81 13.11
N VAL A 83 7.48 12.78 12.47
CA VAL A 83 6.79 12.55 11.19
C VAL A 83 7.76 12.01 10.12
N VAL A 84 8.95 12.61 10.01
CA VAL A 84 9.98 12.17 9.05
C VAL A 84 10.51 10.77 9.38
N ARG A 85 10.70 10.44 10.67
CA ARG A 85 11.07 9.07 11.09
C ARG A 85 9.97 8.08 10.68
N ALA A 86 8.73 8.32 11.10
CA ALA A 86 7.60 7.43 10.82
C ALA A 86 7.40 7.16 9.32
N LEU A 87 7.41 8.20 8.48
CA LEU A 87 7.25 8.02 7.03
C LEU A 87 8.44 7.29 6.39
N THR A 88 9.65 7.44 6.96
CA THR A 88 10.85 6.75 6.45
C THR A 88 10.80 5.28 6.82
N ASP A 89 10.43 4.97 8.06
CA ASP A 89 10.29 3.59 8.56
C ASP A 89 9.25 2.84 7.73
N ILE A 90 8.07 3.43 7.51
CA ILE A 90 7.01 2.85 6.67
C ILE A 90 7.48 2.68 5.21
N SER A 91 8.14 3.69 4.62
CA SER A 91 8.59 3.65 3.22
C SER A 91 9.70 2.62 2.96
N THR A 92 10.56 2.40 3.96
CA THR A 92 11.77 1.60 3.82
C THR A 92 11.66 0.19 4.41
N ALA A 93 10.59 -0.09 5.16
CA ALA A 93 10.31 -1.39 5.78
C ALA A 93 10.41 -2.58 4.82
N ARG A 94 10.74 -3.73 5.40
CA ARG A 94 10.79 -5.04 4.75
C ARG A 94 10.17 -6.06 5.72
N PRO A 95 8.98 -6.63 5.43
CA PRO A 95 8.14 -6.41 4.25
C PRO A 95 7.64 -4.96 4.11
N PRO A 96 7.28 -4.52 2.88
CA PRO A 96 6.77 -3.16 2.67
C PRO A 96 5.44 -2.97 3.40
N ARG A 97 5.37 -2.02 4.33
CA ARG A 97 4.15 -1.79 5.13
C ARG A 97 3.01 -1.16 4.33
N ALA A 98 3.30 -0.27 3.39
CA ALA A 98 2.29 0.45 2.61
C ALA A 98 2.17 -0.08 1.17
N PRO A 99 0.95 -0.25 0.62
CA PRO A 99 0.75 -0.63 -0.78
C PRO A 99 1.37 0.35 -1.78
N LYS A 100 1.46 1.64 -1.42
CA LYS A 100 2.00 2.69 -2.28
C LYS A 100 2.83 3.68 -1.46
N ASN A 101 3.94 4.12 -2.04
CA ASN A 101 4.86 5.07 -1.41
C ASN A 101 4.38 6.55 -1.50
N ARG A 102 3.27 6.79 -2.20
CA ARG A 102 2.79 8.14 -2.52
C ARG A 102 2.40 8.97 -1.28
N PRO A 103 1.69 8.43 -0.27
CA PRO A 103 1.43 9.15 0.98
C PRO A 103 2.72 9.56 1.71
N ALA A 104 3.72 8.68 1.79
CA ALA A 104 5.02 9.01 2.39
C ALA A 104 5.77 10.12 1.64
N LEU A 105 5.68 10.16 0.30
CA LEU A 105 6.27 11.24 -0.51
C LEU A 105 5.54 12.58 -0.32
N PHE A 106 4.21 12.55 -0.17
CA PHE A 106 3.44 13.74 0.17
C PHE A 106 3.79 14.25 1.57
N ALA A 107 3.86 13.35 2.56
CA ALA A 107 4.26 13.67 3.93
C ALA A 107 5.67 14.24 4.00
N LEU A 108 6.62 13.69 3.22
CA LEU A 108 7.99 14.20 3.16
C LEU A 108 8.03 15.61 2.55
N ALA A 109 7.27 15.85 1.47
CA ALA A 109 7.16 17.18 0.88
C ALA A 109 6.50 18.20 1.83
N ALA A 110 5.49 17.78 2.60
CA ALA A 110 4.83 18.61 3.60
C ALA A 110 5.77 18.94 4.77
N ALA A 111 6.47 17.95 5.31
CA ALA A 111 7.46 18.13 6.37
C ALA A 111 8.57 19.10 5.91
N TYR A 112 9.04 18.97 4.67
CA TYR A 112 10.01 19.88 4.11
C TYR A 112 9.46 21.30 3.86
N ALA A 113 8.20 21.43 3.44
CA ALA A 113 7.60 22.73 3.13
C ALA A 113 7.13 23.51 4.37
N LYS A 114 6.63 22.82 5.39
CA LYS A 114 5.92 23.42 6.54
C LYS A 114 6.62 23.20 7.87
N GLY A 115 7.55 22.25 7.97
CA GLY A 115 8.29 21.98 9.19
C GLY A 115 9.32 23.05 9.52
N ASP A 116 9.79 23.04 10.75
CA ASP A 116 10.87 23.87 11.27
C ASP A 116 12.25 23.48 10.68
N ALA A 117 13.34 24.06 11.21
CA ALA A 117 14.69 23.81 10.70
C ALA A 117 15.10 22.34 10.86
N ASP A 118 14.80 21.72 12.00
CA ASP A 118 15.16 20.34 12.31
C ASP A 118 14.36 19.36 11.45
N THR A 119 13.06 19.63 11.26
CA THR A 119 12.19 18.86 10.36
C THR A 119 12.70 18.93 8.92
N ARG A 120 13.06 20.11 8.42
CA ARG A 120 13.60 20.28 7.07
C ARG A 120 14.92 19.54 6.88
N GLN A 121 15.79 19.56 7.89
CA GLN A 121 17.04 18.82 7.87
C GLN A 121 16.79 17.31 7.89
N ALA A 122 15.88 16.82 8.72
CA ALA A 122 15.48 15.42 8.74
C ALA A 122 14.90 14.99 7.38
N ALA A 123 13.98 15.79 6.81
CA ALA A 123 13.35 15.50 5.52
C ALA A 123 14.38 15.45 4.38
N LYS A 124 15.37 16.36 4.40
CA LYS A 124 16.50 16.33 3.46
C LYS A 124 17.28 15.01 3.52
N LEU A 125 17.59 14.52 4.73
CA LEU A 125 18.31 13.25 4.91
C LEU A 125 17.46 12.02 4.53
N ALA A 126 16.14 12.12 4.69
CA ALA A 126 15.20 11.07 4.32
C ALA A 126 14.91 11.01 2.82
N LEU A 127 15.04 12.12 2.09
CA LEU A 127 14.68 12.22 0.67
C LEU A 127 15.27 11.12 -0.22
N PRO A 128 16.58 10.85 -0.25
CA PRO A 128 17.13 9.80 -1.11
C PRO A 128 16.66 8.39 -0.72
N LYS A 129 16.39 8.15 0.58
CA LYS A 129 15.90 6.87 1.11
C LYS A 129 14.45 6.59 0.70
N VAL A 130 13.60 7.61 0.73
CA VAL A 130 12.17 7.52 0.40
C VAL A 130 11.96 7.63 -1.12
N ALA A 131 12.62 8.60 -1.77
CA ALA A 131 12.50 8.90 -3.20
C ALA A 131 13.44 8.07 -4.08
N ARG A 132 13.34 6.74 -4.00
CA ARG A 132 14.22 5.76 -4.67
C ARG A 132 14.25 5.77 -6.20
N THR A 133 13.26 6.37 -6.85
CA THR A 133 13.09 6.35 -8.32
C THR A 133 12.82 7.74 -8.86
N THR A 134 12.99 7.96 -10.16
CA THR A 134 12.62 9.24 -10.79
C THR A 134 11.14 9.57 -10.61
N ASP A 135 10.26 8.55 -10.61
CA ASP A 135 8.82 8.75 -10.37
C ASP A 135 8.56 9.28 -8.95
N HIS A 136 9.29 8.75 -7.96
CA HIS A 136 9.21 9.25 -6.59
C HIS A 136 9.73 10.68 -6.47
N LEU A 137 10.84 11.01 -7.15
CA LEU A 137 11.39 12.36 -7.16
C LEU A 137 10.41 13.35 -7.82
N ALA A 138 9.78 12.95 -8.93
CA ALA A 138 8.73 13.74 -9.61
C ALA A 138 7.52 13.97 -8.70
N ALA A 139 7.10 12.94 -7.95
CA ALA A 139 6.02 13.03 -6.98
C ALA A 139 6.35 14.00 -5.84
N PHE A 140 7.51 13.84 -5.20
CA PHE A 140 7.99 14.76 -4.16
C PHE A 140 8.06 16.20 -4.67
N PHE A 141 8.65 16.41 -5.85
CA PHE A 141 8.80 17.75 -6.45
C PHE A 141 7.45 18.42 -6.70
N GLY A 142 6.49 17.69 -7.30
CA GLY A 142 5.14 18.20 -7.53
C GLY A 142 4.39 18.54 -6.25
N TYR A 143 4.47 17.68 -5.23
CA TYR A 143 3.87 17.97 -3.92
C TYR A 143 4.51 19.16 -3.22
N TYR A 144 5.84 19.24 -3.21
CA TYR A 144 6.57 20.36 -2.63
C TYR A 144 6.18 21.68 -3.31
N LYS A 145 6.05 21.68 -4.65
CA LYS A 145 5.64 22.85 -5.41
C LYS A 145 4.29 23.38 -4.93
N ASN A 146 3.33 22.52 -4.67
CA ASN A 146 2.01 22.92 -4.19
C ASN A 146 2.00 23.39 -2.72
N LEU A 147 2.89 22.84 -1.88
CA LEU A 147 2.88 23.08 -0.43
C LEU A 147 3.79 24.22 0.02
N GLY A 148 4.91 24.43 -0.67
CA GLY A 148 5.94 25.42 -0.35
C GLY A 148 6.43 26.23 -1.55
N GLY A 149 5.76 26.12 -2.70
CA GLY A 149 6.01 26.97 -3.87
C GLY A 149 5.28 28.31 -3.81
N LYS A 150 5.40 29.07 -4.90
CA LYS A 150 4.72 30.36 -5.11
C LYS A 150 3.80 30.31 -6.32
N ALA A 151 2.69 31.04 -6.25
CA ALA A 151 1.77 31.19 -7.38
C ALA A 151 2.43 32.00 -8.52
N THR A 152 2.09 31.66 -9.75
CA THR A 152 2.53 32.30 -10.99
C THR A 152 1.37 32.31 -11.99
N GLY A 153 1.47 33.11 -13.05
CA GLY A 153 0.46 33.11 -14.12
C GLY A 153 0.30 31.78 -14.87
N ARG A 154 1.20 30.80 -14.67
CA ARG A 154 1.18 29.47 -15.31
C ARG A 154 0.96 28.32 -14.31
N GLY A 155 0.46 28.62 -13.11
CA GLY A 155 0.30 27.65 -12.01
C GLY A 155 1.28 27.92 -10.87
N THR A 156 1.86 26.89 -10.27
CA THR A 156 2.77 27.06 -9.13
C THR A 156 4.23 26.87 -9.55
N ALA A 157 5.17 27.55 -8.91
CA ALA A 157 6.61 27.39 -9.12
C ALA A 157 7.33 27.08 -7.80
N PRO A 158 8.40 26.28 -7.79
CA PRO A 158 9.15 26.01 -6.56
C PRO A 158 9.85 27.28 -6.06
N VAL A 159 9.93 27.44 -4.73
CA VAL A 159 10.77 28.47 -4.11
C VAL A 159 12.17 27.91 -3.92
N VAL A 160 13.11 28.31 -4.78
CA VAL A 160 14.46 27.74 -4.80
C VAL A 160 15.39 28.52 -3.87
N GLY A 161 15.72 27.90 -2.73
CA GLY A 161 16.77 28.38 -1.81
C GLY A 161 17.89 27.36 -1.64
N ARG A 162 18.97 27.74 -0.93
CA ARG A 162 20.12 26.85 -0.67
C ARG A 162 19.70 25.49 -0.12
N SER A 163 18.77 25.46 0.84
CA SER A 163 18.25 24.23 1.43
C SER A 163 17.63 23.29 0.40
N LEU A 164 16.78 23.80 -0.51
CA LEU A 164 16.10 22.98 -1.51
C LEU A 164 17.09 22.43 -2.52
N ARG A 165 18.07 23.26 -2.92
CA ARG A 165 19.16 22.83 -3.82
C ARG A 165 19.92 21.65 -3.23
N THR A 166 20.30 21.73 -1.95
CA THR A 166 21.01 20.62 -1.30
C THR A 166 20.12 19.40 -1.08
N ALA A 167 18.82 19.59 -0.80
CA ALA A 167 17.89 18.47 -0.71
C ALA A 167 17.76 17.73 -2.04
N LEU A 168 17.43 18.42 -3.13
CA LEU A 168 17.35 17.81 -4.46
C LEU A 168 18.70 17.23 -4.91
N GLY A 169 19.81 17.90 -4.56
CA GLY A 169 21.17 17.43 -4.82
C GLY A 169 21.48 16.09 -4.15
N SER A 170 20.95 15.82 -2.95
CA SER A 170 21.18 14.55 -2.24
C SER A 170 20.71 13.33 -3.03
N TRP A 171 19.68 13.46 -3.87
CA TRP A 171 19.21 12.36 -4.72
C TRP A 171 20.23 11.95 -5.79
N PHE A 172 20.98 12.93 -6.30
CA PHE A 172 22.06 12.72 -7.27
C PHE A 172 23.36 12.25 -6.63
N LEU A 173 23.51 12.43 -5.32
CA LEU A 173 24.69 12.04 -4.53
C LEU A 173 24.50 10.68 -3.83
N GLU A 174 23.27 10.16 -3.77
CA GLU A 174 22.98 8.87 -3.17
C GLU A 174 23.47 7.69 -4.04
N GLY A 175 24.46 6.97 -3.52
CA GLY A 175 25.08 5.80 -4.17
C GLY A 175 26.16 6.17 -5.18
N GLY A 176 26.58 5.19 -5.99
CA GLY A 176 27.57 5.39 -7.06
C GLY A 176 27.02 6.23 -8.22
N ALA A 177 27.91 6.84 -9.00
CA ALA A 177 27.50 7.59 -10.19
C ALA A 177 26.75 6.69 -11.19
N ASP A 178 27.20 5.45 -11.37
CA ASP A 178 26.54 4.48 -12.26
C ASP A 178 25.13 4.07 -11.80
N ASP A 179 24.89 3.98 -10.49
CA ASP A 179 23.54 3.72 -9.94
C ASP A 179 22.57 4.86 -10.29
N VAL A 180 23.03 6.11 -10.18
CA VAL A 180 22.26 7.29 -10.55
C VAL A 180 22.04 7.30 -12.06
N ALA A 181 23.07 7.01 -12.85
CA ALA A 181 22.98 6.90 -14.31
C ALA A 181 21.92 5.88 -14.72
N PHE A 182 21.92 4.69 -14.11
CA PHE A 182 20.91 3.66 -14.34
C PHE A 182 19.48 4.16 -14.05
N ARG A 183 19.26 4.86 -12.92
CA ARG A 183 17.96 5.46 -12.59
C ARG A 183 17.51 6.47 -13.65
N VAL A 184 18.43 7.30 -14.14
CA VAL A 184 18.16 8.31 -15.15
C VAL A 184 17.87 7.68 -16.52
N CYS A 185 18.68 6.72 -16.97
CA CYS A 185 18.47 6.00 -18.23
C CYS A 185 17.11 5.28 -18.26
N LYS A 186 16.71 4.67 -17.14
CA LYS A 186 15.40 4.00 -17.02
C LYS A 186 14.22 4.95 -17.13
N ALA A 187 14.41 6.19 -16.69
CA ALA A 187 13.34 7.13 -16.46
C ALA A 187 13.86 8.56 -16.46
N ARG A 188 14.19 9.12 -17.62
CA ARG A 188 14.67 10.52 -17.70
C ARG A 188 13.53 11.52 -17.50
N GLN A 189 12.35 11.18 -17.99
CA GLN A 189 11.16 12.00 -17.93
C GLN A 189 9.98 11.29 -17.26
N ARG A 190 9.23 12.03 -16.45
CA ARG A 190 8.02 11.59 -15.76
C ARG A 190 6.97 12.69 -15.76
N ARG A 191 5.82 12.41 -15.15
CA ARG A 191 4.83 13.44 -14.85
C ARG A 191 4.73 13.65 -13.34
N THR A 192 4.59 14.90 -12.93
CA THR A 192 4.22 15.21 -11.55
C THR A 192 2.79 14.73 -11.26
N PRO A 193 2.38 14.64 -9.98
CA PRO A 193 1.00 14.32 -9.63
C PRO A 193 -0.02 15.32 -10.22
N GLN A 194 0.41 16.54 -10.54
CA GLN A 194 -0.39 17.58 -11.19
C GLN A 194 -0.43 17.43 -12.72
N GLY A 195 0.23 16.41 -13.28
CA GLY A 195 0.25 16.13 -14.72
C GLY A 195 1.33 16.86 -15.52
N GLU A 196 2.18 17.64 -14.86
CA GLU A 196 3.22 18.44 -15.51
C GLU A 196 4.40 17.58 -15.94
N ALA A 197 5.06 17.95 -17.03
CA ALA A 197 6.30 17.30 -17.44
C ALA A 197 7.40 17.52 -16.39
N PHE A 198 8.12 16.46 -16.07
CA PHE A 198 9.24 16.45 -15.14
C PHE A 198 10.44 15.82 -15.84
N ASP A 199 11.52 16.60 -15.99
CA ASP A 199 12.78 16.11 -16.54
C ASP A 199 13.86 16.16 -15.45
N VAL A 200 14.61 15.07 -15.29
CA VAL A 200 15.72 15.01 -14.33
C VAL A 200 16.77 16.08 -14.61
N ARG A 201 16.95 16.48 -15.89
CA ARG A 201 17.85 17.56 -16.29
C ARG A 201 17.50 18.89 -15.62
N ASP A 202 16.21 19.21 -15.53
CA ASP A 202 15.75 20.46 -14.92
C ASP A 202 16.00 20.45 -13.42
N VAL A 203 15.79 19.32 -12.76
CA VAL A 203 16.10 19.16 -11.33
C VAL A 203 17.59 19.23 -11.06
N LEU A 204 18.43 18.63 -11.91
CA LEU A 204 19.89 18.75 -11.80
C LEU A 204 20.33 20.21 -11.91
N ARG A 205 19.77 20.94 -12.88
CA ARG A 205 20.02 22.37 -13.06
C ARG A 205 19.52 23.20 -11.89
N ILE A 206 18.41 22.86 -11.24
CA ILE A 206 17.96 23.57 -10.04
C ILE A 206 18.88 23.27 -8.85
N ALA A 207 19.24 21.99 -8.69
CA ALA A 207 19.97 21.49 -7.53
C ALA A 207 21.43 21.93 -7.50
N HIS A 208 22.08 22.03 -8.66
CA HIS A 208 23.52 22.29 -8.81
C HIS A 208 24.39 21.50 -7.81
N PRO A 209 24.25 20.16 -7.74
CA PRO A 209 25.09 19.35 -6.86
C PRO A 209 26.55 19.42 -7.32
N VAL A 210 27.47 19.44 -6.36
CA VAL A 210 28.91 19.36 -6.63
C VAL A 210 29.26 17.90 -6.81
N ALA A 211 29.95 17.56 -7.91
CA ALA A 211 30.45 16.21 -8.14
C ALA A 211 31.57 15.89 -7.16
N ASP A 212 31.51 14.69 -6.58
CA ASP A 212 32.51 14.13 -5.65
C ASP A 212 33.62 13.34 -6.37
N THR A 213 33.39 12.99 -7.64
CA THR A 213 34.23 12.11 -8.47
C THR A 213 34.17 12.55 -9.94
N GLU A 214 35.21 12.23 -10.73
CA GLU A 214 35.20 12.50 -12.18
C GLU A 214 34.07 11.73 -12.88
N GLN A 215 33.78 10.50 -12.47
CA GLN A 215 32.64 9.73 -12.97
C GLN A 215 31.30 10.45 -12.73
N ARG A 216 31.11 11.05 -11.55
CA ARG A 216 29.88 11.82 -11.25
C ARG A 216 29.85 13.15 -12.01
N LYS A 217 31.00 13.76 -12.26
CA LYS A 217 31.12 14.96 -13.11
C LYS A 217 30.73 14.66 -14.55
N ALA A 218 31.19 13.53 -15.11
CA ALA A 218 30.77 13.04 -16.42
C ALA A 218 29.25 12.80 -16.47
N LEU A 219 28.69 12.15 -15.45
CA LEU A 219 27.24 11.94 -15.31
C LEU A 219 26.46 13.27 -15.32
N PHE A 220 26.86 14.23 -14.49
CA PHE A 220 26.16 15.51 -14.41
C PHE A 220 26.28 16.29 -15.73
N GLY A 221 27.44 16.26 -16.36
CA GLY A 221 27.66 16.79 -17.69
C GLY A 221 26.75 16.15 -18.73
N TRP A 222 26.63 14.82 -18.75
CA TRP A 222 25.82 14.07 -19.71
C TRP A 222 24.32 14.35 -19.54
N ILE A 223 23.82 14.36 -18.29
CA ILE A 223 22.43 14.73 -17.98
C ILE A 223 22.15 16.18 -18.42
N ALA A 224 23.09 17.09 -18.17
CA ALA A 224 22.99 18.49 -18.55
C ALA A 224 23.12 18.73 -20.06
N GLY A 225 23.64 17.78 -20.82
CA GLY A 225 23.90 17.87 -22.26
C GLY A 225 25.22 18.57 -22.62
N ASN A 226 26.18 18.57 -21.69
CA ASN A 226 27.50 19.19 -21.85
C ASN A 226 28.62 18.15 -22.09
N VAL A 227 28.34 16.87 -21.90
CA VAL A 227 29.24 15.73 -22.16
C VAL A 227 28.59 14.89 -23.24
N THR A 228 29.39 14.43 -24.19
CA THR A 228 28.92 13.64 -25.34
C THR A 228 28.52 12.23 -24.92
N ASP A 229 27.79 11.52 -25.78
CA ASP A 229 27.43 10.13 -25.52
C ASP A 229 28.68 9.23 -25.44
N ASP A 230 29.69 9.44 -26.29
CA ASP A 230 30.92 8.63 -26.31
C ASP A 230 31.73 8.81 -25.02
N GLU A 231 31.97 10.05 -24.58
CA GLU A 231 32.64 10.33 -23.30
C GLU A 231 31.85 9.75 -22.11
N ALA A 232 30.52 9.77 -22.15
CA ALA A 232 29.70 9.20 -21.09
C ALA A 232 29.75 7.67 -21.07
N ARG A 233 29.89 7.00 -22.22
CA ARG A 233 30.03 5.54 -22.31
C ARG A 233 31.30 5.05 -21.62
N ASP A 234 32.40 5.78 -21.82
CA ASP A 234 33.71 5.41 -21.26
C ASP A 234 33.70 5.44 -19.73
N GLU A 235 32.97 6.39 -19.15
CA GLU A 235 32.93 6.60 -17.69
C GLU A 235 31.76 5.87 -17.01
N LEU A 236 30.64 5.63 -17.70
CA LEU A 236 29.38 5.16 -17.09
C LEU A 236 28.85 3.89 -17.77
N PRO A 237 29.12 2.69 -17.21
CA PRO A 237 28.64 1.42 -17.74
C PRO A 237 27.12 1.36 -17.98
N ALA A 238 26.30 1.99 -17.14
CA ALA A 238 24.85 2.05 -17.32
C ALA A 238 24.44 2.88 -18.53
N VAL A 239 25.19 3.94 -18.86
CA VAL A 239 24.97 4.76 -20.08
C VAL A 239 25.36 3.96 -21.31
N ASP A 240 26.50 3.27 -21.28
CA ASP A 240 26.92 2.38 -22.37
C ASP A 240 25.88 1.30 -22.66
N ARG A 241 25.45 0.58 -21.63
CA ARG A 241 24.38 -0.42 -21.74
C ARG A 241 23.08 0.16 -22.28
N PHE A 242 22.70 1.36 -21.85
CA PHE A 242 21.50 2.04 -22.32
C PHE A 242 21.57 2.40 -23.80
N LEU A 243 22.65 3.05 -24.22
CA LEU A 243 22.82 3.48 -25.60
C LEU A 243 23.02 2.29 -26.56
N THR A 244 23.73 1.25 -26.12
CA THR A 244 23.87 -0.01 -26.87
C THR A 244 22.52 -0.71 -27.04
N ALA A 245 21.72 -0.82 -25.98
CA ALA A 245 20.38 -1.41 -26.05
C ALA A 245 19.43 -0.60 -26.94
N LYS A 246 19.51 0.73 -26.89
CA LYS A 246 18.72 1.66 -27.73
C LYS A 246 19.00 1.50 -29.22
N ALA A 247 20.22 1.13 -29.60
CA ALA A 247 20.65 0.99 -30.99
C ALA A 247 20.29 -0.37 -31.62
N VAL A 248 19.73 -1.30 -30.84
CA VAL A 248 19.35 -2.63 -31.32
C VAL A 248 18.26 -2.56 -32.39
N THR A 249 18.43 -3.29 -33.49
CA THR A 249 17.46 -3.33 -34.61
C THR A 249 16.85 -4.70 -34.87
N SER A 250 17.38 -5.77 -34.25
CA SER A 250 16.88 -7.14 -34.43
C SER A 250 16.65 -7.88 -33.10
N ALA A 251 15.75 -8.88 -33.12
CA ALA A 251 15.43 -9.68 -31.95
C ALA A 251 16.65 -10.44 -31.40
N GLU A 252 17.52 -10.94 -32.28
CA GLU A 252 18.76 -11.64 -31.89
C GLU A 252 19.71 -10.70 -31.14
N GLN A 253 19.91 -9.48 -31.65
CA GLN A 253 20.70 -8.46 -30.96
C GLN A 253 20.08 -8.09 -29.61
N ALA A 254 18.74 -7.97 -29.54
CA ALA A 254 18.04 -7.70 -28.28
C ALA A 254 18.27 -8.80 -27.26
N VAL A 255 18.14 -10.07 -27.65
CA VAL A 255 18.41 -11.23 -26.79
C VAL A 255 19.86 -11.22 -26.30
N ARG A 256 20.82 -10.96 -27.18
CA ARG A 256 22.24 -10.87 -26.80
C ARG A 256 22.50 -9.79 -25.76
N VAL A 257 22.00 -8.56 -25.99
CA VAL A 257 22.20 -7.45 -25.05
C VAL A 257 21.48 -7.70 -23.71
N VAL A 258 20.30 -8.33 -23.72
CA VAL A 258 19.59 -8.72 -22.49
C VAL A 258 20.36 -9.77 -21.69
N THR A 259 20.97 -10.74 -22.36
CA THR A 259 21.65 -11.86 -21.69
C THR A 259 23.05 -11.48 -21.20
N GLU A 260 23.84 -10.82 -22.04
CA GLU A 260 25.23 -10.45 -21.74
C GLU A 260 25.32 -9.21 -20.83
N ALA A 261 24.61 -8.14 -21.20
CA ALA A 261 24.70 -6.86 -20.50
C ALA A 261 23.61 -6.66 -19.42
N ARG A 262 22.68 -7.61 -19.28
CA ARG A 262 21.57 -7.59 -18.30
C ARG A 262 20.76 -6.30 -18.33
N VAL A 263 20.52 -5.78 -19.53
CA VAL A 263 19.77 -4.53 -19.70
C VAL A 263 18.29 -4.76 -19.37
N PRO A 264 17.63 -3.79 -18.72
CA PRO A 264 16.21 -3.87 -18.47
C PRO A 264 15.42 -3.61 -19.76
N TRP A 265 14.22 -4.16 -19.84
CA TRP A 265 13.35 -4.04 -21.02
C TRP A 265 13.02 -2.57 -21.37
N GLU A 266 13.03 -1.64 -20.41
CA GLU A 266 12.82 -0.21 -20.66
C GLU A 266 13.88 0.43 -21.57
N PHE A 267 15.04 -0.20 -21.77
CA PHE A 267 16.11 0.30 -22.64
C PHE A 267 15.91 -0.10 -24.10
N LEU A 268 15.15 -1.18 -24.34
CA LEU A 268 14.96 -1.74 -25.67
C LEU A 268 13.95 -0.91 -26.48
N PRO A 269 14.11 -0.83 -27.82
CA PRO A 269 13.11 -0.24 -28.70
C PRO A 269 11.78 -0.99 -28.65
N ASP A 270 10.67 -0.26 -28.84
CA ASP A 270 9.31 -0.82 -28.77
C ASP A 270 9.05 -1.99 -29.74
N ALA A 271 9.73 -1.99 -30.90
CA ALA A 271 9.66 -3.08 -31.86
C ALA A 271 10.13 -4.41 -31.24
N MET A 272 11.22 -4.39 -30.46
CA MET A 272 11.77 -5.57 -29.81
C MET A 272 10.86 -6.10 -28.70
N LEU A 273 10.04 -5.25 -28.11
CA LEU A 273 9.11 -5.63 -27.04
C LEU A 273 7.87 -6.38 -27.55
N ARG A 274 7.71 -6.52 -28.87
CA ARG A 274 6.68 -7.36 -29.50
C ARG A 274 7.18 -8.78 -29.76
N GLU A 275 8.49 -8.99 -29.69
CA GLU A 275 9.14 -10.26 -30.01
C GLU A 275 9.09 -11.23 -28.82
N PRO A 276 8.50 -12.43 -28.97
CA PRO A 276 8.36 -13.37 -27.86
C PRO A 276 9.70 -13.87 -27.34
N GLY A 277 10.70 -14.05 -28.22
CA GLY A 277 12.04 -14.51 -27.88
C GLY A 277 12.82 -13.51 -27.02
N VAL A 278 12.58 -12.21 -27.20
CA VAL A 278 13.18 -11.17 -26.34
C VAL A 278 12.62 -11.26 -24.93
N TRP A 279 11.30 -11.46 -24.79
CA TRP A 279 10.66 -11.66 -23.49
C TRP A 279 11.03 -12.97 -22.81
N ASP A 280 11.34 -14.02 -23.59
CA ASP A 280 11.86 -15.28 -23.06
C ASP A 280 13.21 -15.06 -22.36
N ALA A 281 14.13 -14.33 -23.00
CA ALA A 281 15.41 -13.95 -22.39
C ALA A 281 15.23 -12.99 -21.20
N LEU A 282 14.27 -12.07 -21.27
CA LEU A 282 13.98 -11.12 -20.18
C LEU A 282 13.40 -11.81 -18.93
N VAL A 283 12.82 -13.01 -19.03
CA VAL A 283 12.23 -13.71 -17.87
C VAL A 283 13.22 -13.85 -16.73
N ASP A 284 14.51 -14.03 -17.03
CA ASP A 284 15.53 -14.29 -16.02
C ASP A 284 16.16 -13.01 -15.47
N THR A 285 16.08 -11.89 -16.20
CA THR A 285 16.79 -10.64 -15.87
C THR A 285 15.87 -9.51 -15.41
N VAL A 286 14.60 -9.51 -15.83
CA VAL A 286 13.66 -8.42 -15.51
C VAL A 286 13.39 -8.34 -14.00
N GLY A 287 13.31 -7.14 -13.43
CA GLY A 287 12.97 -6.99 -12.00
C GLY A 287 11.57 -7.55 -11.67
N MET A 288 11.37 -8.07 -10.45
CA MET A 288 10.13 -8.74 -10.04
C MET A 288 8.87 -7.91 -10.29
N THR A 289 8.87 -6.62 -9.93
CA THR A 289 7.72 -5.74 -10.17
C THR A 289 7.40 -5.59 -11.67
N ALA A 290 8.43 -5.60 -12.52
CA ALA A 290 8.25 -5.53 -13.97
C ALA A 290 7.82 -6.88 -14.56
N LEU A 291 8.27 -8.02 -14.01
CA LEU A 291 7.76 -9.35 -14.34
C LEU A 291 6.24 -9.39 -14.10
N ILE A 292 5.82 -9.11 -12.86
CA ILE A 292 4.41 -9.11 -12.42
C ILE A 292 3.54 -8.23 -13.34
N ARG A 293 4.01 -7.03 -13.68
CA ARG A 293 3.28 -6.08 -14.55
C ARG A 293 3.18 -6.52 -16.02
N ASN A 294 4.06 -7.39 -16.48
CA ASN A 294 4.13 -7.80 -17.89
C ASN A 294 3.63 -9.23 -18.16
N LEU A 295 3.17 -9.98 -17.14
CA LEU A 295 2.62 -11.34 -17.32
C LEU A 295 1.54 -11.41 -18.42
N ALA A 296 0.60 -10.46 -18.42
CA ALA A 296 -0.45 -10.36 -19.43
C ALA A 296 0.12 -10.11 -20.84
N ARG A 297 1.12 -9.21 -20.96
CA ARG A 297 1.81 -8.93 -22.23
C ARG A 297 2.51 -10.17 -22.75
N MET A 298 3.32 -10.80 -21.90
CA MET A 298 4.11 -11.99 -22.26
C MET A 298 3.21 -13.17 -22.65
N THR A 299 2.05 -13.31 -22.02
CA THR A 299 1.04 -14.32 -22.39
C THR A 299 0.41 -13.99 -23.74
N ARG A 300 0.02 -12.73 -23.97
CA ARG A 300 -0.60 -12.27 -25.22
C ARG A 300 0.31 -12.46 -26.43
N ILE A 301 1.60 -12.15 -26.31
CA ILE A 301 2.57 -12.31 -27.40
C ILE A 301 3.06 -13.76 -27.53
N GLY A 302 2.68 -14.66 -26.61
CA GLY A 302 3.01 -16.08 -26.71
C GLY A 302 4.37 -16.49 -26.12
N THR A 303 4.99 -15.64 -25.29
CA THR A 303 6.15 -16.04 -24.46
C THR A 303 5.69 -16.99 -23.34
N LEU A 304 4.64 -16.63 -22.61
CA LEU A 304 4.07 -17.49 -21.56
C LEU A 304 2.97 -18.36 -22.16
N LYS A 305 3.19 -19.67 -22.13
CA LYS A 305 2.26 -20.69 -22.65
C LYS A 305 2.09 -21.82 -21.63
N PRO A 306 0.96 -22.55 -21.64
CA PRO A 306 0.84 -23.79 -20.88
C PRO A 306 2.02 -24.71 -21.16
N MET A 307 2.62 -25.27 -20.10
CA MET A 307 3.78 -26.18 -20.15
C MET A 307 5.07 -25.60 -20.78
N GLY A 308 5.11 -24.29 -21.08
CA GLY A 308 6.29 -23.63 -21.65
C GLY A 308 7.43 -23.42 -20.65
N ASP A 309 8.67 -23.43 -21.13
CA ASP A 309 9.86 -23.22 -20.28
C ASP A 309 9.89 -21.82 -19.65
N ALA A 310 9.60 -20.77 -20.43
CA ALA A 310 9.46 -19.40 -19.94
C ALA A 310 8.45 -19.29 -18.78
N THR A 311 7.35 -20.04 -18.87
CA THR A 311 6.33 -20.11 -17.82
C THR A 311 6.89 -20.74 -16.54
N ARG A 312 7.64 -21.84 -16.66
CA ARG A 312 8.28 -22.47 -15.49
C ARG A 312 9.27 -21.52 -14.82
N ARG A 313 10.12 -20.84 -15.59
CA ARG A 313 11.08 -19.86 -15.06
C ARG A 313 10.38 -18.66 -14.40
N ALA A 314 9.32 -18.13 -15.02
CA ALA A 314 8.52 -17.06 -14.43
C ALA A 314 7.87 -17.48 -13.12
N VAL A 315 7.27 -18.68 -13.06
CA VAL A 315 6.69 -19.26 -11.84
C VAL A 315 7.74 -19.40 -10.75
N ALA A 316 8.90 -20.01 -11.05
CA ALA A 316 9.98 -20.18 -10.09
C ALA A 316 10.46 -18.85 -9.47
N ARG A 317 10.47 -17.76 -10.26
CA ARG A 317 10.80 -16.44 -9.74
C ARG A 317 9.68 -15.87 -8.87
N LEU A 318 8.43 -15.97 -9.31
CA LEU A 318 7.26 -15.47 -8.55
C LEU A 318 7.09 -16.16 -7.20
N THR A 319 7.56 -17.41 -7.07
CA THR A 319 7.46 -18.23 -5.85
C THR A 319 8.77 -18.26 -5.03
N ASP A 320 9.78 -17.49 -5.42
CA ASP A 320 11.03 -17.31 -4.66
C ASP A 320 10.84 -16.25 -3.56
N ALA A 321 10.77 -16.71 -2.31
CA ALA A 321 10.60 -15.87 -1.12
C ALA A 321 11.68 -14.78 -0.99
N ASP A 322 12.93 -15.08 -1.32
CA ASP A 322 14.03 -14.12 -1.28
C ASP A 322 13.88 -13.05 -2.36
N ALA A 323 13.51 -13.45 -3.57
CA ALA A 323 13.27 -12.53 -4.67
C ALA A 323 12.10 -11.58 -4.38
N VAL A 324 10.99 -12.10 -3.87
CA VAL A 324 9.79 -11.33 -3.47
C VAL A 324 10.14 -10.30 -2.40
N ARG A 325 10.84 -10.70 -1.34
CA ARG A 325 11.26 -9.82 -0.24
C ARG A 325 12.26 -8.76 -0.69
N ARG A 326 13.29 -9.14 -1.48
CA ARG A 326 14.30 -8.19 -1.99
C ARG A 326 13.65 -7.12 -2.85
N ALA A 327 12.69 -7.52 -3.70
CA ALA A 327 11.94 -6.63 -4.57
C ALA A 327 10.89 -5.76 -3.85
N ARG A 328 10.64 -6.01 -2.55
CA ARG A 328 9.63 -5.29 -1.74
C ARG A 328 8.25 -5.33 -2.41
N ILE A 329 7.83 -6.53 -2.83
CA ILE A 329 6.47 -6.71 -3.35
C ILE A 329 5.50 -6.65 -2.17
N HIS A 330 4.49 -5.78 -2.28
CA HIS A 330 3.40 -5.72 -1.32
C HIS A 330 2.32 -6.77 -1.67
N PRO A 331 1.65 -7.41 -0.70
CA PRO A 331 0.56 -8.35 -0.97
C PRO A 331 -0.49 -7.78 -1.93
N MET A 332 -0.97 -6.55 -1.69
CA MET A 332 -1.90 -5.87 -2.60
C MET A 332 -1.40 -5.67 -4.05
N ASP A 333 -0.07 -5.61 -4.29
CA ASP A 333 0.45 -5.58 -5.67
C ASP A 333 0.32 -6.95 -6.35
N ALA A 334 0.57 -8.04 -5.62
CA ALA A 334 0.35 -9.41 -6.11
C ALA A 334 -1.15 -9.68 -6.33
N TRP A 335 -2.01 -9.23 -5.41
CA TRP A 335 -3.46 -9.31 -5.55
C TRP A 335 -3.98 -8.58 -6.79
N LEU A 336 -3.54 -7.33 -7.00
CA LEU A 336 -3.88 -6.57 -8.20
C LEU A 336 -3.43 -7.31 -9.46
N ALA A 337 -2.20 -7.81 -9.47
CA ALA A 337 -1.67 -8.56 -10.61
C ALA A 337 -2.47 -9.83 -10.88
N MET A 338 -2.86 -10.57 -9.84
CA MET A 338 -3.70 -11.76 -9.94
C MET A 338 -5.05 -11.44 -10.57
N ARG A 339 -5.75 -10.39 -10.09
CA ARG A 339 -7.04 -9.97 -10.66
C ARG A 339 -6.92 -9.49 -12.10
N VAL A 340 -5.92 -8.66 -12.38
CA VAL A 340 -5.67 -8.16 -13.73
C VAL A 340 -5.36 -9.34 -14.65
N TYR A 341 -4.45 -10.23 -14.28
CA TYR A 341 -4.09 -11.37 -15.11
C TYR A 341 -5.27 -12.33 -15.32
N ALA A 342 -6.06 -12.60 -14.29
CA ALA A 342 -7.24 -13.47 -14.36
C ALA A 342 -8.37 -12.91 -15.25
N SER A 343 -8.44 -11.59 -15.47
CA SER A 343 -9.50 -10.99 -16.30
C SER A 343 -9.43 -11.43 -17.77
N GLY A 344 -8.26 -11.86 -18.24
CA GLY A 344 -8.02 -12.22 -19.64
C GLY A 344 -8.16 -11.04 -20.63
N ARG A 345 -8.32 -9.81 -20.13
CA ARG A 345 -8.55 -8.61 -20.97
C ARG A 345 -8.00 -7.33 -20.35
N SER A 346 -7.51 -6.43 -21.18
CA SER A 346 -7.10 -5.10 -20.75
C SER A 346 -8.31 -4.29 -20.29
N ARG A 347 -8.04 -3.24 -19.51
CA ARG A 347 -9.09 -2.28 -19.16
C ARG A 347 -9.69 -1.66 -20.42
N PRO A 348 -11.00 -1.39 -20.44
CA PRO A 348 -11.62 -0.63 -21.52
C PRO A 348 -10.91 0.71 -21.67
N ASN A 349 -10.48 1.01 -22.89
CA ASN A 349 -9.95 2.31 -23.26
C ASN A 349 -10.73 2.79 -24.49
N PRO A 350 -11.50 3.90 -24.41
CA PRO A 350 -12.24 4.42 -25.55
C PRO A 350 -11.36 4.78 -26.76
N ARG A 351 -10.04 4.90 -26.56
CA ARG A 351 -9.06 5.32 -27.57
C ARG A 351 -8.17 4.20 -28.10
N ALA A 352 -8.37 2.95 -27.68
CA ALA A 352 -7.55 1.82 -28.11
C ALA A 352 -8.28 0.49 -28.04
N ASP A 353 -7.94 -0.43 -28.95
CA ASP A 353 -8.48 -1.77 -28.96
C ASP A 353 -8.19 -2.53 -27.66
N ALA A 354 -9.17 -3.30 -27.21
CA ALA A 354 -9.01 -4.15 -26.04
C ALA A 354 -8.04 -5.30 -26.37
N HIS A 355 -7.00 -5.43 -25.57
CA HIS A 355 -6.09 -6.56 -25.65
C HIS A 355 -6.64 -7.72 -24.83
N THR A 356 -6.61 -8.92 -25.40
CA THR A 356 -7.05 -10.15 -24.73
C THR A 356 -5.91 -11.15 -24.60
N TRP A 357 -5.99 -12.00 -23.59
CA TRP A 357 -5.08 -13.12 -23.38
C TRP A 357 -5.81 -14.25 -22.66
N LYS A 358 -5.28 -15.47 -22.76
CA LYS A 358 -5.78 -16.62 -22.01
C LYS A 358 -4.91 -16.82 -20.77
N PRO A 359 -5.41 -16.57 -19.55
CA PRO A 359 -4.60 -16.71 -18.34
C PRO A 359 -4.07 -18.13 -18.19
N VAL A 360 -2.78 -18.28 -17.88
CA VAL A 360 -2.16 -19.58 -17.62
C VAL A 360 -2.36 -19.96 -16.15
N PRO A 361 -2.98 -21.11 -15.82
CA PRO A 361 -3.27 -21.48 -14.43
C PRO A 361 -2.06 -21.47 -13.50
N ALA A 362 -0.92 -22.01 -13.95
CA ALA A 362 0.32 -22.03 -13.16
C ALA A 362 0.81 -20.61 -12.77
N VAL A 363 0.55 -19.60 -13.60
CA VAL A 363 0.91 -18.21 -13.28
C VAL A 363 -0.06 -17.62 -12.25
N LEU A 364 -1.35 -17.98 -12.30
CA LEU A 364 -2.32 -17.56 -11.30
C LEU A 364 -2.00 -18.16 -9.93
N ASP A 365 -1.68 -19.45 -9.88
CA ASP A 365 -1.29 -20.13 -8.65
C ASP A 365 0.02 -19.54 -8.08
N ALA A 366 0.98 -19.22 -8.96
CA ALA A 366 2.21 -18.54 -8.55
C ALA A 366 1.95 -17.14 -7.97
N LEU A 367 1.02 -16.37 -8.53
CA LEU A 367 0.65 -15.04 -8.00
C LEU A 367 -0.06 -15.14 -6.64
N GLU A 368 -0.87 -16.18 -6.43
CA GLU A 368 -1.47 -16.49 -5.12
C GLU A 368 -0.37 -16.80 -4.09
N GLN A 369 0.62 -17.61 -4.45
CA GLN A 369 1.77 -17.86 -3.58
C GLN A 369 2.63 -16.60 -3.37
N THR A 370 2.82 -15.75 -4.39
CA THR A 370 3.50 -14.46 -4.24
C THR A 370 2.79 -13.56 -3.22
N TYR A 371 1.45 -13.56 -3.21
CA TYR A 371 0.66 -12.81 -2.23
C TYR A 371 0.98 -13.27 -0.79
N GLU A 372 1.04 -14.58 -0.56
CA GLU A 372 1.41 -15.15 0.74
C GLU A 372 2.85 -14.78 1.14
N LEU A 373 3.81 -15.00 0.24
CA LEU A 373 5.23 -14.72 0.48
C LEU A 373 5.52 -13.23 0.74
N ALA A 374 4.67 -12.33 0.24
CA ALA A 374 4.83 -10.89 0.41
C ALA A 374 4.60 -10.40 1.86
N PHE A 375 3.90 -11.17 2.70
CA PHE A 375 3.79 -10.89 4.14
C PHE A 375 5.08 -11.23 4.92
N GLY A 376 6.03 -11.91 4.28
CA GLY A 376 7.25 -12.38 4.93
C GLY A 376 7.03 -13.65 5.76
N THR A 377 8.12 -14.14 6.37
CA THR A 377 8.06 -15.30 7.25
C THR A 377 7.53 -14.87 8.62
N VAL A 378 6.37 -15.40 8.99
CA VAL A 378 5.74 -15.15 10.29
C VAL A 378 5.57 -16.48 11.00
N GLU A 379 6.15 -16.60 12.18
CA GLU A 379 5.96 -17.80 13.01
C GLU A 379 4.54 -17.77 13.62
N PRO A 380 3.78 -18.89 13.53
CA PRO A 380 2.45 -18.99 14.13
C PRO A 380 2.48 -18.61 15.61
N SER A 381 1.53 -17.80 16.08
CA SER A 381 1.44 -17.46 17.50
C SER A 381 1.12 -18.68 18.37
N GLY A 382 0.41 -19.66 17.81
CA GLY A 382 -0.07 -20.84 18.53
C GLY A 382 -1.27 -20.53 19.43
N LYS A 383 -1.87 -19.36 19.26
CA LYS A 383 -2.98 -18.84 20.04
C LYS A 383 -4.31 -19.06 19.32
N ARG A 384 -5.40 -19.15 20.07
CA ARG A 384 -6.76 -19.29 19.54
C ARG A 384 -7.28 -17.90 19.16
N LEU A 385 -7.54 -17.70 17.87
CA LEU A 385 -7.99 -16.41 17.34
C LEU A 385 -9.44 -16.48 16.88
N LEU A 386 -10.22 -15.46 17.24
CA LEU A 386 -11.47 -15.14 16.56
C LEU A 386 -11.21 -14.01 15.57
N VAL A 387 -11.42 -14.26 14.28
CA VAL A 387 -11.35 -13.21 13.25
C VAL A 387 -12.77 -12.83 12.86
N ALA A 388 -13.10 -11.56 12.99
CA ALA A 388 -14.37 -11.00 12.56
C ALA A 388 -14.17 -10.08 11.35
N VAL A 389 -14.78 -10.43 10.22
CA VAL A 389 -14.79 -9.58 9.03
C VAL A 389 -16.11 -8.83 8.97
N ASP A 390 -16.04 -7.50 8.96
CA ASP A 390 -17.22 -6.66 8.77
C ASP A 390 -17.76 -6.86 7.34
N SER A 391 -18.99 -7.36 7.27
CA SER A 391 -19.75 -7.64 6.06
C SER A 391 -20.93 -6.68 5.87
N SER A 392 -20.87 -5.49 6.49
CA SER A 392 -21.89 -4.46 6.35
C SER A 392 -21.84 -3.77 4.98
N GLY A 393 -22.85 -2.92 4.71
CA GLY A 393 -22.95 -2.22 3.42
C GLY A 393 -21.77 -1.31 3.10
N SER A 394 -21.14 -0.71 4.12
CA SER A 394 -20.02 0.22 3.96
C SER A 394 -18.71 -0.44 3.55
N MET A 395 -18.56 -1.73 3.88
CA MET A 395 -17.46 -2.59 3.45
C MET A 395 -17.62 -3.07 2.00
N SER A 396 -18.80 -2.87 1.39
CA SER A 396 -19.07 -3.23 0.01
C SER A 396 -18.48 -2.21 -0.96
N GLY A 397 -17.99 -2.67 -2.10
CA GLY A 397 -17.55 -1.79 -3.20
C GLY A 397 -18.70 -1.18 -4.01
N ARG A 398 -19.96 -1.44 -3.61
CA ARG A 398 -21.16 -0.97 -4.32
C ARG A 398 -21.37 0.51 -4.02
N TRP A 399 -21.83 1.27 -5.01
CA TRP A 399 -22.06 2.73 -4.91
C TRP A 399 -20.80 3.61 -4.72
N GLY A 400 -19.60 3.07 -4.96
CA GLY A 400 -18.34 3.81 -4.92
C GLY A 400 -17.70 3.92 -3.53
N GLY A 401 -18.42 3.51 -2.48
CA GLY A 401 -17.89 3.38 -1.13
C GLY A 401 -17.06 2.10 -0.92
N GLY A 402 -16.26 2.05 0.15
CA GLY A 402 -15.55 0.83 0.57
C GLY A 402 -14.55 0.24 -0.45
N GLN A 403 -14.21 0.97 -1.52
CA GLN A 403 -13.29 0.50 -2.56
C GLN A 403 -11.85 0.79 -2.18
N ILE A 404 -11.00 -0.23 -2.24
CA ILE A 404 -9.55 -0.08 -2.12
C ILE A 404 -9.00 0.24 -3.50
N VAL A 405 -8.43 1.45 -3.62
CA VAL A 405 -7.83 1.95 -4.86
C VAL A 405 -6.31 1.99 -4.72
N VAL A 406 -5.62 1.23 -5.56
CA VAL A 406 -4.15 1.17 -5.57
C VAL A 406 -3.64 1.58 -6.94
N GLY A 407 -2.94 2.72 -7.03
CA GLY A 407 -2.40 3.21 -8.29
C GLY A 407 -3.47 3.61 -9.32
N GLY A 408 -4.55 4.26 -8.87
CA GLY A 408 -5.66 4.71 -9.74
C GLY A 408 -6.56 3.58 -10.23
N SER A 409 -6.51 2.44 -9.56
CA SER A 409 -7.17 1.20 -9.95
C SER A 409 -7.94 0.65 -8.76
N VAL A 410 -9.25 0.44 -8.90
CA VAL A 410 -10.02 -0.32 -7.91
C VAL A 410 -9.51 -1.76 -7.94
N ILE A 411 -9.05 -2.27 -6.79
CA ILE A 411 -8.40 -3.58 -6.69
C ILE A 411 -9.16 -4.57 -5.82
N ALA A 412 -9.96 -4.08 -4.89
CA ALA A 412 -10.80 -4.88 -3.99
C ALA A 412 -11.83 -3.97 -3.32
N SER A 413 -12.93 -4.53 -2.80
CA SER A 413 -13.66 -3.91 -1.69
C SER A 413 -12.91 -4.12 -0.37
N ALA A 414 -13.24 -3.33 0.65
CA ALA A 414 -12.74 -3.52 2.00
C ALA A 414 -13.11 -4.91 2.54
N TYR A 415 -14.32 -5.41 2.23
CA TYR A 415 -14.73 -6.78 2.55
C TYR A 415 -13.85 -7.84 1.89
N GLU A 416 -13.59 -7.74 0.58
CA GLU A 416 -12.73 -8.69 -0.16
C GLU A 416 -11.32 -8.72 0.45
N ALA A 417 -10.76 -7.56 0.78
CA ALA A 417 -9.44 -7.47 1.41
C ALA A 417 -9.44 -8.03 2.85
N GLY A 418 -10.46 -7.74 3.65
CA GLY A 418 -10.63 -8.31 4.99
C GLY A 418 -10.72 -9.85 4.96
N CYS A 419 -11.49 -10.41 4.03
CA CYS A 419 -11.57 -11.85 3.81
C CYS A 419 -10.21 -12.46 3.41
N ALA A 420 -9.47 -11.80 2.51
CA ALA A 420 -8.15 -12.27 2.09
C ALA A 420 -7.15 -12.26 3.27
N MET A 421 -7.17 -11.21 4.09
CA MET A 421 -6.35 -11.13 5.31
C MET A 421 -6.75 -12.19 6.35
N ALA A 422 -8.04 -12.48 6.50
CA ALA A 422 -8.52 -13.55 7.36
C ALA A 422 -8.06 -14.94 6.89
N VAL A 423 -8.05 -15.20 5.57
CA VAL A 423 -7.45 -16.42 4.99
C VAL A 423 -5.96 -16.49 5.34
N MET A 424 -5.22 -15.38 5.24
CA MET A 424 -3.80 -15.35 5.59
C MET A 424 -3.56 -15.67 7.06
N LEU A 425 -4.32 -15.09 7.98
CA LEU A 425 -4.22 -15.41 9.41
C LEU A 425 -4.54 -16.88 9.67
N ALA A 426 -5.58 -17.42 9.03
CA ALA A 426 -5.93 -18.84 9.15
C ALA A 426 -4.82 -19.78 8.64
N ARG A 427 -4.13 -19.41 7.57
CA ARG A 427 -2.97 -20.14 7.04
C ARG A 427 -1.77 -20.07 7.99
N ILE A 428 -1.45 -18.87 8.50
CA ILE A 428 -0.32 -18.65 9.42
C ILE A 428 -0.54 -19.38 10.73
N GLU A 429 -1.73 -19.32 11.32
CA GLU A 429 -2.05 -19.97 12.59
C GLU A 429 -2.42 -21.46 12.45
N ASN A 430 -2.16 -22.07 11.28
CA ASN A 430 -2.43 -23.48 11.01
C ASN A 430 -3.85 -23.94 11.38
N GLY A 431 -4.84 -23.07 11.19
CA GLY A 431 -6.24 -23.37 11.50
C GLY A 431 -6.69 -23.09 12.94
N ASN A 432 -5.83 -22.55 13.83
CA ASN A 432 -6.24 -22.05 15.16
C ASN A 432 -7.03 -20.73 15.10
N VAL A 433 -7.73 -20.50 14.00
CA VAL A 433 -8.50 -19.29 13.71
C VAL A 433 -9.93 -19.71 13.40
N HIS A 434 -10.88 -19.15 14.14
CA HIS A 434 -12.29 -19.21 13.80
C HIS A 434 -12.69 -17.89 13.13
N VAL A 435 -13.31 -17.96 11.96
CA VAL A 435 -13.71 -16.75 11.20
C VAL A 435 -15.22 -16.59 11.20
N ILE A 436 -15.68 -15.40 11.54
CA ILE A 436 -17.08 -14.98 11.45
C ILE A 436 -17.19 -13.73 10.57
N GLU A 437 -18.37 -13.54 10.01
CA GLU A 437 -18.74 -12.31 9.29
C GLU A 437 -19.82 -11.58 10.09
N VAL A 438 -19.75 -10.25 10.15
CA VAL A 438 -20.65 -9.45 10.98
C VAL A 438 -21.24 -8.27 10.25
N ASP A 439 -22.55 -8.09 10.39
CA ASP A 439 -23.28 -6.87 10.01
C ASP A 439 -24.09 -6.36 11.21
N THR A 440 -25.41 -6.51 11.18
CA THR A 440 -26.33 -6.45 12.33
C THR A 440 -26.55 -7.81 13.01
N ARG A 441 -25.97 -8.88 12.47
CA ARG A 441 -25.96 -10.25 12.99
C ARG A 441 -24.61 -10.92 12.72
N VAL A 442 -24.35 -12.02 13.41
CA VAL A 442 -23.21 -12.90 13.12
C VAL A 442 -23.61 -13.90 12.04
N HIS A 443 -22.74 -14.04 11.04
CA HIS A 443 -22.86 -15.00 9.94
C HIS A 443 -21.68 -15.95 9.97
N THR A 444 -21.93 -17.22 9.64
CA THR A 444 -20.87 -18.21 9.47
C THR A 444 -20.02 -17.86 8.24
N SER A 445 -18.72 -17.75 8.43
CA SER A 445 -17.81 -17.56 7.29
C SER A 445 -17.47 -18.89 6.60
N LYS A 446 -17.20 -18.81 5.30
CA LYS A 446 -16.71 -19.94 4.48
C LYS A 446 -15.18 -20.03 4.47
N ILE A 447 -14.50 -19.14 5.19
CA ILE A 447 -13.05 -19.04 5.20
C ILE A 447 -12.43 -20.25 5.92
N THR A 448 -11.44 -20.85 5.26
CA THR A 448 -10.57 -21.89 5.80
C THR A 448 -9.14 -21.61 5.37
N PRO A 449 -8.13 -22.26 5.98
CA PRO A 449 -6.74 -22.16 5.50
C PRO A 449 -6.57 -22.56 4.02
N ARG A 450 -7.48 -23.39 3.49
CA ARG A 450 -7.46 -23.89 2.10
C ARG A 450 -8.29 -23.05 1.12
N THR A 451 -8.93 -21.97 1.58
CA THR A 451 -9.71 -21.09 0.71
C THR A 451 -8.82 -20.50 -0.37
N ASN A 452 -9.25 -20.60 -1.63
CA ASN A 452 -8.55 -20.02 -2.78
C ASN A 452 -8.85 -18.51 -2.85
N LEU A 453 -7.80 -17.69 -2.89
CA LEU A 453 -7.95 -16.23 -2.86
C LEU A 453 -8.74 -15.67 -4.06
N ARG A 454 -8.74 -16.37 -5.20
CA ARG A 454 -9.49 -15.94 -6.40
C ARG A 454 -10.99 -16.12 -6.25
N GLU A 455 -11.45 -17.02 -5.37
CA GLU A 455 -12.87 -17.25 -5.14
C GLU A 455 -13.50 -16.09 -4.37
N ILE A 456 -12.72 -15.40 -3.52
CA ILE A 456 -13.15 -14.25 -2.72
C ILE A 456 -13.70 -13.13 -3.60
N ALA A 457 -13.18 -12.96 -4.82
CA ALA A 457 -13.63 -11.95 -5.77
C ALA A 457 -15.10 -12.13 -6.24
N ARG A 458 -15.74 -13.25 -5.89
CA ARG A 458 -17.15 -13.55 -6.16
C ARG A 458 -18.03 -13.45 -4.91
N TRP A 459 -17.43 -13.20 -3.76
CA TRP A 459 -18.16 -13.11 -2.50
C TRP A 459 -18.75 -11.73 -2.34
N GLU A 460 -19.93 -11.68 -1.76
CA GLU A 460 -20.63 -10.43 -1.50
C GLU A 460 -20.85 -10.30 0.00
N PRO A 461 -20.63 -9.10 0.57
CA PRO A 461 -20.99 -8.85 1.95
C PRO A 461 -22.51 -9.00 2.13
N SER A 462 -22.92 -9.49 3.30
CA SER A 462 -24.34 -9.61 3.67
C SER A 462 -25.10 -8.28 3.57
N GLY A 463 -24.42 -7.16 3.83
CA GLY A 463 -24.96 -5.80 3.73
C GLY A 463 -25.79 -5.37 4.95
N GLY A 464 -26.32 -4.15 4.91
CA GLY A 464 -27.08 -3.57 6.01
C GLY A 464 -26.23 -2.72 6.97
N GLY A 465 -26.73 -2.55 8.20
CA GLY A 465 -26.06 -1.76 9.24
C GLY A 465 -24.87 -2.48 9.88
N THR A 466 -24.16 -1.76 10.74
CA THR A 466 -22.89 -2.22 11.31
C THR A 466 -22.98 -2.24 12.84
N ASP A 467 -22.84 -3.42 13.43
CA ASP A 467 -22.75 -3.65 14.88
C ASP A 467 -21.49 -4.46 15.24
N LEU A 468 -20.43 -3.74 15.60
CA LEU A 468 -19.14 -4.33 15.96
C LEU A 468 -19.07 -4.78 17.42
N SER A 469 -20.18 -4.76 18.16
CA SER A 469 -20.28 -5.42 19.48
C SER A 469 -20.56 -6.92 19.38
N LEU A 470 -21.01 -7.38 18.20
CA LEU A 470 -21.41 -8.76 17.96
C LEU A 470 -20.30 -9.79 18.09
N PRO A 471 -19.04 -9.56 17.63
CA PRO A 471 -17.98 -10.56 17.81
C PRO A 471 -17.77 -10.94 19.28
N PHE A 472 -17.82 -9.97 20.18
CA PHE A 472 -17.63 -10.19 21.62
C PHE A 472 -18.87 -10.80 22.27
N SER A 473 -20.06 -10.32 21.90
CA SER A 473 -21.32 -10.83 22.46
C SER A 473 -21.56 -12.28 22.03
N TRP A 474 -21.28 -12.61 20.77
CA TRP A 474 -21.37 -13.98 20.26
C TRP A 474 -20.32 -14.90 20.89
N ALA A 475 -19.07 -14.44 21.04
CA ALA A 475 -18.05 -15.22 21.74
C ALA A 475 -18.41 -15.47 23.21
N LEU A 476 -19.10 -14.52 23.86
CA LEU A 476 -19.65 -14.68 25.20
C LEU A 476 -20.76 -15.73 25.23
N ASP A 477 -21.76 -15.62 24.34
CA ASP A 477 -22.91 -16.53 24.28
C ASP A 477 -22.47 -17.98 24.01
N GLU A 478 -21.53 -18.17 23.08
CA GLU A 478 -20.95 -19.46 22.72
C GLU A 478 -19.87 -19.95 23.71
N HIS A 479 -19.55 -19.15 24.75
CA HIS A 479 -18.50 -19.45 25.74
C HIS A 479 -17.15 -19.79 25.08
N LEU A 480 -16.81 -19.08 24.00
CA LEU A 480 -15.58 -19.33 23.26
C LEU A 480 -14.39 -18.78 24.02
N GLU A 481 -13.50 -19.67 24.44
CA GLU A 481 -12.21 -19.29 24.98
C GLU A 481 -11.25 -18.94 23.83
N VAL A 482 -11.05 -17.65 23.57
CA VAL A 482 -10.05 -17.18 22.61
C VAL A 482 -9.00 -16.32 23.29
N ASP A 483 -7.78 -16.40 22.80
CA ASP A 483 -6.65 -15.60 23.28
C ASP A 483 -6.66 -14.21 22.64
N GLY A 484 -7.20 -14.08 21.43
CA GLY A 484 -7.37 -12.78 20.81
C GLY A 484 -8.45 -12.71 19.73
N VAL A 485 -8.88 -11.48 19.46
CA VAL A 485 -9.88 -11.13 18.45
C VAL A 485 -9.27 -10.16 17.44
N VAL A 486 -9.40 -10.44 16.15
CA VAL A 486 -8.97 -9.53 15.07
C VAL A 486 -10.18 -9.09 14.28
N LEU A 487 -10.45 -7.79 14.23
CA LEU A 487 -11.57 -7.21 13.49
C LEU A 487 -11.09 -6.48 12.24
N PHE A 488 -11.66 -6.80 11.08
CA PHE A 488 -11.45 -6.04 9.84
C PHE A 488 -12.69 -5.20 9.53
N THR A 489 -12.59 -3.88 9.59
CA THR A 489 -13.74 -2.95 9.48
C THR A 489 -13.30 -1.54 9.04
N ASP A 490 -14.25 -0.71 8.60
CA ASP A 490 -14.08 0.74 8.41
C ASP A 490 -14.35 1.57 9.68
N ASN A 491 -14.68 0.91 10.79
CA ASN A 491 -15.03 1.47 12.11
C ASN A 491 -16.34 2.27 12.16
N GLU A 492 -17.26 2.07 11.22
CA GLU A 492 -18.51 2.83 11.14
C GLU A 492 -19.69 2.12 11.82
N THR A 493 -19.48 1.65 13.05
CA THR A 493 -20.52 1.01 13.88
C THR A 493 -21.58 2.01 14.35
N TRP A 494 -22.86 1.62 14.30
CA TRP A 494 -23.97 2.47 14.75
C TRP A 494 -25.23 1.70 15.18
N ALA A 495 -25.39 0.45 14.73
CA ALA A 495 -26.63 -0.31 14.85
C ALA A 495 -26.78 -1.05 16.19
N GLY A 496 -25.71 -1.17 16.98
CA GLY A 496 -25.69 -1.99 18.18
C GLY A 496 -26.39 -1.39 19.39
N ARG A 497 -26.92 -2.29 20.23
CA ARG A 497 -27.56 -1.94 21.53
C ARG A 497 -26.54 -1.75 22.65
N ALA A 498 -25.29 -2.15 22.42
CA ALA A 498 -24.16 -1.94 23.31
C ALA A 498 -22.95 -1.45 22.49
N HIS A 499 -22.04 -0.72 23.13
CA HIS A 499 -20.75 -0.40 22.55
C HIS A 499 -19.85 -1.65 22.50
N ALA A 500 -18.99 -1.73 21.49
CA ALA A 500 -18.02 -2.82 21.36
C ALA A 500 -17.11 -2.96 22.60
N SER A 501 -16.67 -1.84 23.19
CA SER A 501 -15.88 -1.85 24.43
C SER A 501 -16.64 -2.41 25.64
N GLN A 502 -17.96 -2.16 25.74
CA GLN A 502 -18.81 -2.73 26.79
C GLN A 502 -18.98 -4.25 26.60
N ALA A 503 -19.23 -4.69 25.36
CA ALA A 503 -19.34 -6.10 25.02
C ALA A 503 -18.02 -6.86 25.26
N LEU A 504 -16.88 -6.26 24.90
CA LEU A 504 -15.55 -6.80 25.21
C LEU A 504 -15.32 -6.94 26.72
N THR A 505 -15.69 -5.92 27.50
CA THR A 505 -15.57 -5.97 28.96
C THR A 505 -16.38 -7.12 29.55
N ALA A 506 -17.63 -7.30 29.10
CA ALA A 506 -18.50 -8.39 29.54
C ALA A 506 -17.93 -9.77 29.17
N TYR A 507 -17.41 -9.90 27.95
CA TYR A 507 -16.76 -11.11 27.45
C TYR A 507 -15.51 -11.47 28.29
N ARG A 508 -14.62 -10.50 28.53
CA ARG A 508 -13.41 -10.72 29.35
C ARG A 508 -13.71 -11.11 30.78
N HIS A 509 -14.70 -10.45 31.40
CA HIS A 509 -15.10 -10.75 32.77
C HIS A 509 -15.60 -12.19 32.93
N SER A 510 -16.26 -12.74 31.91
CA SER A 510 -17.00 -14.00 32.03
C SER A 510 -16.30 -15.21 31.41
N VAL A 511 -15.51 -15.01 30.34
CA VAL A 511 -14.95 -16.11 29.55
C VAL A 511 -13.44 -16.04 29.46
N SER A 512 -12.86 -14.94 28.93
CA SER A 512 -11.42 -14.85 28.67
C SER A 512 -10.84 -13.52 29.13
N ALA A 513 -10.43 -13.45 30.41
CA ALA A 513 -9.95 -12.22 31.04
C ALA A 513 -8.73 -11.60 30.35
N ALA A 514 -7.89 -12.42 29.72
CA ALA A 514 -6.67 -12.00 29.04
C ALA A 514 -6.84 -11.77 27.53
N ALA A 515 -8.05 -11.92 26.97
CA ALA A 515 -8.28 -11.81 25.54
C ALA A 515 -7.83 -10.44 25.00
N ARG A 516 -6.96 -10.41 23.99
CA ARG A 516 -6.50 -9.17 23.36
C ARG A 516 -7.24 -8.88 22.05
N VAL A 517 -7.37 -7.62 21.68
CA VAL A 517 -8.15 -7.21 20.50
C VAL A 517 -7.32 -6.38 19.56
N ILE A 518 -7.41 -6.68 18.27
CA ILE A 518 -6.79 -5.90 17.20
C ILE A 518 -7.88 -5.40 16.28
N VAL A 519 -7.98 -4.08 16.12
CA VAL A 519 -8.89 -3.41 15.20
C VAL A 519 -8.11 -2.98 13.97
N ALA A 520 -8.28 -3.72 12.88
CA ALA A 520 -7.65 -3.49 11.58
C ALA A 520 -8.56 -2.58 10.72
N SER A 521 -8.21 -1.29 10.67
CA SER A 521 -8.95 -0.28 9.91
C SER A 521 -8.70 -0.42 8.42
N MET A 522 -9.77 -0.63 7.65
CA MET A 522 -9.70 -0.73 6.18
C MET A 522 -9.72 0.64 5.49
N THR A 523 -9.99 1.72 6.26
CA THR A 523 -10.10 3.10 5.78
C THR A 523 -9.44 4.09 6.75
N ALA A 524 -8.94 5.22 6.23
CA ALA A 524 -8.31 6.28 7.01
C ALA A 524 -9.32 7.31 7.55
N THR A 525 -10.39 6.84 8.20
CA THR A 525 -11.48 7.68 8.76
C THR A 525 -11.10 8.39 10.06
N GLY A 526 -10.07 7.90 10.76
CA GLY A 526 -9.51 8.52 11.96
C GLY A 526 -10.21 8.15 13.28
N HIS A 527 -11.09 7.15 13.28
CA HIS A 527 -11.81 6.69 14.46
C HIS A 527 -11.62 5.17 14.65
N SER A 528 -11.92 4.69 15.85
CA SER A 528 -11.91 3.27 16.19
C SER A 528 -12.98 2.90 17.20
N ILE A 529 -13.44 1.64 17.15
CA ILE A 529 -14.22 1.03 18.22
C ILE A 529 -13.38 0.63 19.44
N GLY A 530 -12.06 0.56 19.27
CA GLY A 530 -11.13 0.19 20.33
C GLY A 530 -10.99 1.30 21.36
N ASP A 531 -11.13 0.96 22.63
CA ASP A 531 -11.01 1.90 23.73
C ASP A 531 -9.54 2.34 23.89
N PRO A 532 -9.22 3.64 23.75
CA PRO A 532 -7.84 4.12 23.86
C PRO A 532 -7.23 3.99 25.26
N ARG A 533 -8.04 3.67 26.28
CA ARG A 533 -7.58 3.43 27.66
C ARG A 533 -7.31 1.96 27.96
N ASP A 534 -7.56 1.08 26.99
CA ASP A 534 -7.44 -0.37 27.16
C ASP A 534 -6.17 -0.87 26.45
N ASP A 535 -5.14 -1.16 27.25
CA ASP A 535 -3.85 -1.67 26.75
C ASP A 535 -3.97 -3.05 26.06
N GLY A 536 -5.08 -3.75 26.29
CA GLY A 536 -5.43 -4.99 25.61
C GLY A 536 -6.06 -4.79 24.24
N VAL A 537 -6.14 -3.55 23.73
CA VAL A 537 -6.70 -3.20 22.41
C VAL A 537 -5.68 -2.44 21.57
N LEU A 538 -5.40 -2.95 20.37
CA LEU A 538 -4.49 -2.34 19.41
C LEU A 538 -5.22 -1.90 18.14
N ASN A 539 -4.93 -0.69 17.67
CA ASN A 539 -5.43 -0.17 16.40
C ASN A 539 -4.33 -0.23 15.34
N ILE A 540 -4.64 -0.78 14.15
CA ILE A 540 -3.68 -0.88 13.05
C ILE A 540 -4.37 -0.65 11.70
N ALA A 541 -3.62 -0.18 10.70
CA ALA A 541 -4.08 -0.13 9.32
C ALA A 541 -4.19 -1.56 8.73
N GLY A 542 -5.36 -1.93 8.22
CA GLY A 542 -5.68 -3.29 7.78
C GLY A 542 -4.96 -3.75 6.50
N LEU A 543 -4.35 -2.83 5.75
CA LEU A 543 -3.53 -3.15 4.57
C LEU A 543 -2.02 -3.16 4.86
N ASP A 544 -1.61 -3.10 6.13
CA ASP A 544 -0.21 -3.23 6.50
C ASP A 544 0.29 -4.67 6.25
N ALA A 545 1.29 -4.84 5.38
CA ALA A 545 1.86 -6.17 5.12
C ALA A 545 2.55 -6.80 6.35
N SER A 546 2.86 -6.01 7.38
CA SER A 546 3.37 -6.50 8.66
C SER A 546 2.26 -6.89 9.65
N LEU A 547 0.98 -6.70 9.31
CA LEU A 547 -0.16 -6.98 10.21
C LEU A 547 -0.08 -8.39 10.83
N PRO A 548 0.20 -9.48 10.09
CA PRO A 548 0.28 -10.79 10.73
C PRO A 548 1.39 -10.90 11.79
N LEU A 549 2.51 -10.21 11.58
CA LEU A 549 3.62 -10.17 12.54
C LEU A 549 3.25 -9.35 13.80
N VAL A 550 2.51 -8.25 13.61
CA VAL A 550 1.97 -7.45 14.72
C VAL A 550 0.93 -8.23 15.51
N VAL A 551 0.03 -8.95 14.83
CA VAL A 551 -0.97 -9.84 15.45
C VAL A 551 -0.27 -10.83 16.37
N ASN A 552 0.77 -11.50 15.87
CA ASN A 552 1.47 -12.52 16.65
C ASN A 552 2.24 -11.93 17.83
N GLY A 553 2.90 -10.79 17.65
CA GLY A 553 3.60 -10.10 18.74
C GLY A 553 2.65 -9.60 19.83
N PHE A 554 1.52 -9.00 19.45
CA PHE A 554 0.59 -8.39 20.39
C PHE A 554 -0.22 -9.41 21.19
N ILE A 555 -0.64 -10.51 20.57
CA ILE A 555 -1.45 -11.56 21.22
C ILE A 555 -0.60 -12.51 22.08
N ARG A 556 0.71 -12.63 21.80
CA ARG A 556 1.63 -13.42 22.65
C ARG A 556 2.02 -12.70 23.95
N ALA A 557 2.06 -11.37 23.92
CA ALA A 557 2.38 -10.54 25.08
C ALA A 557 1.28 -10.64 26.14
#